data_AF-G5QS94-F1
#
_entry.id   AF-G5QS94-F1
#
_cell.length_a   1.000
_cell.length_b   1.000
_cell.length_c   1.000
_cell.angle_alpha   90.00
_cell.angle_beta   90.00
_cell.angle_gamma   90.00
#
_symmetry.space_group_name_H-M   'P 1'
#
loop_
_entity.id
_entity.type
_entity.pdbx_description
1 polymer ?
#
loop_
_entity_poly.entity_id
_entity_poly.type
_entity_poly.pdbx_seq_one_letter_code
_entity_poly.pdbx_strand_id
1 'polypeptide(L)'
;MTHTLGFPRVGLRRELKKAQESYWAGNSTREALLAVGRELRARHWEQQKQAGIDLLPVGDFAWYDHVLTTSLLLGNVPARHQNNDGSVDIDTLFRIGRGRAPTGEPAAAAEMTKWFNTNYHYIVPEFSKGQQFRLTWTQLLEEVDEALALGHKIKPVLLGPVTYLWLGKVKGEPFDRLTLLKDILPVYQHVLAELAKRGIEWVQID
;
A
#
# COMPACT_ATOMS: atom_id res chain seq x y z
N MET A 1 -13.83 -13.75 -19.43
CA MET A 1 -13.25 -12.69 -18.59
C MET A 1 -12.10 -13.28 -17.80
N THR A 2 -10.89 -13.10 -18.28
CA THR A 2 -9.64 -13.54 -17.67
C THR A 2 -9.08 -12.43 -16.79
N HIS A 3 -8.63 -12.75 -15.58
CA HIS A 3 -8.02 -11.78 -14.68
C HIS A 3 -6.87 -12.40 -13.91
N THR A 4 -5.97 -11.57 -13.39
CA THR A 4 -4.96 -11.96 -12.41
C THR A 4 -5.35 -11.44 -11.02
N LEU A 5 -4.68 -11.93 -9.97
CA LEU A 5 -4.87 -11.45 -8.59
C LEU A 5 -3.88 -10.33 -8.23
N GLY A 6 -2.74 -10.26 -8.94
CA GLY A 6 -1.67 -9.30 -8.76
C GLY A 6 -0.47 -9.66 -9.66
N PHE A 7 0.51 -8.77 -9.75
CA PHE A 7 1.69 -8.92 -10.61
C PHE A 7 3.00 -8.61 -9.84
N PRO A 8 4.12 -9.31 -10.12
CA PRO A 8 5.39 -9.01 -9.47
C PRO A 8 5.87 -7.56 -9.68
N ARG A 9 5.95 -6.79 -8.60
CA ARG A 9 6.29 -5.35 -8.61
C ARG A 9 7.77 -5.00 -8.85
N VAL A 10 8.69 -5.93 -8.63
CA VAL A 10 10.14 -5.64 -8.53
C VAL A 10 10.77 -5.25 -9.88
N GLY A 11 10.16 -5.70 -10.99
CA GLY A 11 10.66 -5.51 -12.35
C GLY A 11 11.68 -6.56 -12.78
N LEU A 12 11.85 -6.72 -14.10
CA LEU A 12 12.66 -7.76 -14.73
C LEU A 12 14.13 -7.73 -14.29
N ARG A 13 14.67 -6.54 -14.03
CA ARG A 13 16.07 -6.32 -13.62
C ARG A 13 16.18 -5.72 -12.22
N ARG A 14 15.14 -5.93 -11.39
CA ARG A 14 15.00 -5.40 -10.03
C ARG A 14 15.09 -3.87 -9.97
N GLU A 15 14.45 -3.21 -10.92
CA GLU A 15 14.41 -1.76 -11.08
C GLU A 15 13.87 -1.09 -9.82
N LEU A 16 12.79 -1.63 -9.22
CA LEU A 16 12.21 -1.08 -8.00
C LEU A 16 13.22 -1.08 -6.85
N LYS A 17 13.89 -2.22 -6.63
CA LYS A 17 14.91 -2.37 -5.58
C LYS A 17 16.02 -1.32 -5.76
N LYS A 18 16.55 -1.18 -6.98
CA LYS A 18 17.64 -0.25 -7.28
C LYS A 18 17.21 1.21 -7.04
N ALA A 19 16.01 1.58 -7.49
CA ALA A 19 15.49 2.93 -7.30
C ALA A 19 15.30 3.28 -5.81
N GLN A 20 14.76 2.34 -5.04
CA GLN A 20 14.60 2.51 -3.59
C GLN A 20 15.94 2.63 -2.86
N GLU A 21 16.89 1.76 -3.17
CA GLU A 21 18.23 1.81 -2.56
C GLU A 21 18.97 3.10 -2.91
N SER A 22 18.85 3.56 -4.17
CA SER A 22 19.38 4.86 -4.60
C SER A 22 18.75 6.01 -3.83
N TYR A 23 17.42 6.00 -3.67
CA TYR A 23 16.68 7.03 -2.93
C TYR A 23 17.07 7.04 -1.45
N TRP A 24 17.11 5.88 -0.80
CA TRP A 24 17.51 5.76 0.60
C TRP A 24 18.96 6.17 0.86
N ALA A 25 19.83 6.05 -0.15
CA ALA A 25 21.21 6.50 -0.08
C ALA A 25 21.38 8.01 -0.36
N GLY A 26 20.31 8.72 -0.72
CA GLY A 26 20.36 10.13 -1.11
C GLY A 26 20.90 10.37 -2.52
N ASN A 27 21.04 9.31 -3.33
CA ASN A 27 21.60 9.38 -4.68
C ASN A 27 20.56 9.70 -5.77
N SER A 28 19.28 9.78 -5.40
CA SER A 28 18.18 10.13 -6.32
C SER A 28 17.08 10.87 -5.57
N THR A 29 16.32 11.69 -6.29
CA THR A 29 15.20 12.45 -5.70
C THR A 29 13.96 11.59 -5.51
N ARG A 30 13.00 12.10 -4.75
CA ARG A 30 11.68 11.47 -4.58
C ARG A 30 10.95 11.36 -5.91
N GLU A 31 11.01 12.40 -6.74
CA GLU A 31 10.37 12.45 -8.06
C GLU A 31 10.92 11.35 -8.98
N ALA A 32 12.25 11.15 -8.97
CA ALA A 32 12.89 10.08 -9.73
C ALA A 32 12.43 8.69 -9.25
N LEU A 33 12.30 8.47 -7.93
CA LEU A 33 11.76 7.23 -7.38
C LEU A 33 10.31 7.00 -7.84
N LEU A 34 9.46 8.02 -7.72
CA LEU A 34 8.05 7.94 -8.11
C LEU A 34 7.88 7.67 -9.62
N ALA A 35 8.73 8.28 -10.46
CA ALA A 35 8.76 8.04 -11.90
C ALA A 35 9.05 6.57 -12.23
N VAL A 36 10.04 5.95 -11.57
CA VAL A 36 10.34 4.52 -11.76
C VAL A 36 9.15 3.63 -11.39
N GLY A 37 8.42 3.95 -10.31
CA GLY A 37 7.21 3.22 -9.93
C GLY A 37 6.12 3.31 -10.99
N ARG A 38 5.87 4.52 -11.53
CA ARG A 38 4.90 4.74 -12.60
C ARG A 38 5.27 3.97 -13.88
N GLU A 39 6.53 4.01 -14.29
CA GLU A 39 7.02 3.26 -15.46
C GLU A 39 6.89 1.75 -15.29
N LEU A 40 7.17 1.23 -14.09
CA LEU A 40 6.98 -0.18 -13.76
C LEU A 40 5.51 -0.60 -13.89
N ARG A 41 4.59 0.17 -13.28
CA ARG A 41 3.15 -0.13 -13.34
C ARG A 41 2.63 -0.11 -14.78
N ALA A 42 2.89 0.97 -15.52
CA ALA A 42 2.46 1.11 -16.91
C ALA A 42 2.94 -0.07 -17.78
N ARG A 43 4.22 -0.44 -17.65
CA ARG A 43 4.79 -1.58 -18.38
C ARG A 43 4.17 -2.92 -17.97
N HIS A 44 3.91 -3.15 -16.69
CA HIS A 44 3.29 -4.40 -16.21
C HIS A 44 1.81 -4.52 -16.62
N TRP A 45 1.06 -3.42 -16.62
CA TRP A 45 -0.31 -3.41 -17.12
C TRP A 45 -0.35 -3.70 -18.62
N GLU A 46 0.52 -3.06 -19.40
CA GLU A 46 0.60 -3.30 -20.84
C GLU A 46 1.02 -4.75 -21.17
N GLN A 47 1.99 -5.31 -20.43
CA GLN A 47 2.38 -6.72 -20.59
C GLN A 47 1.21 -7.69 -20.34
N GLN A 48 0.43 -7.46 -19.27
CA GLN A 48 -0.73 -8.31 -18.96
C GLN A 48 -1.83 -8.15 -20.02
N LYS A 49 -2.08 -6.93 -20.49
CA LYS A 49 -3.04 -6.66 -21.58
C LYS A 49 -2.63 -7.38 -22.87
N GLN A 50 -1.36 -7.28 -23.27
CA GLN A 50 -0.82 -7.97 -24.46
C GLN A 50 -0.90 -9.50 -24.33
N ALA A 51 -0.85 -10.03 -23.11
CA ALA A 51 -1.06 -11.45 -22.82
C ALA A 51 -2.54 -11.88 -22.82
N GLY A 52 -3.49 -10.97 -23.10
CA GLY A 52 -4.92 -11.26 -23.17
C GLY A 52 -5.66 -11.26 -21.83
N ILE A 53 -5.12 -10.60 -20.80
CA ILE A 53 -5.84 -10.40 -19.54
C ILE A 53 -6.90 -9.31 -19.70
N ASP A 54 -8.16 -9.63 -19.38
CA ASP A 54 -9.31 -8.73 -19.56
C ASP A 54 -9.42 -7.68 -18.44
N LEU A 55 -9.17 -8.07 -17.19
CA LEU A 55 -9.20 -7.19 -16.00
C LEU A 55 -7.84 -7.17 -15.32
N LEU A 56 -7.17 -6.02 -15.39
CA LEU A 56 -5.84 -5.83 -14.80
C LEU A 56 -5.94 -5.46 -13.31
N PRO A 57 -5.13 -6.07 -12.42
CA PRO A 57 -5.06 -5.66 -11.03
C PRO A 57 -4.42 -4.28 -10.92
N VAL A 58 -4.96 -3.45 -10.02
CA VAL A 58 -4.41 -2.15 -9.63
C VAL A 58 -4.42 -2.07 -8.11
N GLY A 59 -3.38 -1.53 -7.48
CA GLY A 59 -3.20 -1.62 -6.02
C GLY A 59 -2.40 -2.85 -5.57
N ASP A 60 -2.01 -3.72 -6.50
CA ASP A 60 -1.08 -4.83 -6.28
C ASP A 60 0.39 -4.35 -6.21
N PHE A 61 0.70 -3.19 -6.81
CA PHE A 61 1.98 -2.52 -6.62
C PHE A 61 2.07 -1.95 -5.19
N ALA A 62 3.21 -2.16 -4.55
CA ALA A 62 3.51 -1.55 -3.27
C ALA A 62 4.96 -1.07 -3.25
N TRP A 63 5.21 0.07 -2.62
CA TRP A 63 6.59 0.53 -2.44
C TRP A 63 7.37 -0.45 -1.56
N TYR A 64 6.86 -0.81 -0.39
CA TYR A 64 7.60 -1.70 0.53
C TYR A 64 6.81 -2.96 0.85
N ASP A 65 5.55 -2.81 1.26
CA ASP A 65 4.65 -3.93 1.56
C ASP A 65 3.19 -3.50 1.38
N HIS A 66 2.32 -4.42 0.95
CA HIS A 66 0.91 -4.15 0.67
C HIS A 66 0.07 -4.02 1.96
N VAL A 67 0.42 -4.75 3.04
CA VAL A 67 -0.22 -4.57 4.35
C VAL A 67 0.19 -3.23 4.97
N LEU A 68 1.46 -2.83 4.81
CA LEU A 68 1.90 -1.49 5.15
C LEU A 68 1.17 -0.40 4.33
N THR A 69 0.98 -0.64 3.03
CA THR A 69 0.23 0.30 2.17
C THR A 69 -1.20 0.48 2.69
N THR A 70 -1.86 -0.60 3.14
CA THR A 70 -3.18 -0.54 3.78
C THR A 70 -3.14 0.23 5.10
N SER A 71 -2.05 0.10 5.88
CA SER A 71 -1.88 0.86 7.11
C SER A 71 -1.79 2.36 6.85
N LEU A 72 -1.04 2.79 5.83
CA LEU A 72 -1.00 4.20 5.43
C LEU A 72 -2.33 4.66 4.84
N LEU A 73 -3.04 3.81 4.08
CA LEU A 73 -4.38 4.14 3.56
C LEU A 73 -5.32 4.48 4.71
N LEU A 74 -5.30 3.70 5.79
CA LEU A 74 -6.15 3.89 6.96
C LEU A 74 -5.66 4.97 7.94
N GLY A 75 -4.51 5.60 7.68
CA GLY A 75 -3.88 6.51 8.64
C GLY A 75 -3.34 5.82 9.89
N ASN A 76 -3.16 4.50 9.84
CA ASN A 76 -2.54 3.72 10.90
C ASN A 76 -1.01 3.85 10.85
N VAL A 77 -0.52 4.98 11.36
CA VAL A 77 0.92 5.28 11.48
C VAL A 77 1.31 5.23 12.97
N PRO A 78 2.23 4.33 13.39
CA PRO A 78 2.71 4.31 14.76
C PRO A 78 3.26 5.67 15.19
N ALA A 79 2.97 6.12 16.41
CA ALA A 79 3.32 7.46 16.91
C ALA A 79 4.79 7.85 16.67
N ARG A 80 5.70 6.88 16.82
CA ARG A 80 7.16 7.07 16.60
C ARG A 80 7.57 7.39 15.16
N HIS A 81 6.67 7.21 14.18
CA HIS A 81 6.94 7.43 12.75
C HIS A 81 6.11 8.58 12.15
N GLN A 82 5.22 9.18 12.94
CA GLN A 82 4.37 10.29 12.49
C GLN A 82 5.20 11.54 12.21
N ASN A 83 4.89 12.25 11.13
CA ASN A 83 5.43 13.57 10.87
C ASN A 83 4.83 14.59 11.87
N ASN A 84 5.59 15.63 12.21
CA ASN A 84 5.17 16.67 13.16
C ASN A 84 3.92 17.43 12.71
N ASP A 85 3.71 17.56 11.40
CA ASP A 85 2.55 18.21 10.79
C ASP A 85 1.38 17.23 10.55
N GLY A 86 1.54 15.96 10.93
CA GLY A 86 0.55 14.91 10.74
C GLY A 86 0.40 14.43 9.28
N SER A 87 1.28 14.86 8.37
CA SER A 87 1.33 14.35 7.01
C SER A 87 1.83 12.91 6.95
N VAL A 88 1.45 12.19 5.89
CA VAL A 88 1.91 10.84 5.61
C VAL A 88 2.48 10.83 4.20
N ASP A 89 3.75 10.50 4.07
CA ASP A 89 4.50 10.51 2.82
C ASP A 89 5.27 9.19 2.60
N ILE A 90 6.00 9.10 1.49
CA ILE A 90 6.79 7.91 1.16
C ILE A 90 7.93 7.66 2.17
N ASP A 91 8.42 8.71 2.82
CA ASP A 91 9.44 8.58 3.86
C ASP A 91 8.83 8.03 5.15
N THR A 92 7.60 8.39 5.47
CA THR A 92 6.80 7.77 6.53
C THR A 92 6.67 6.26 6.29
N LEU A 93 6.31 5.87 5.07
CA LEU A 93 6.25 4.46 4.66
C LEU A 93 7.58 3.75 4.92
N PHE A 94 8.71 4.34 4.49
CA PHE A 94 10.02 3.74 4.68
C PHE A 94 10.47 3.73 6.14
N ARG A 95 10.20 4.78 6.94
CA ARG A 95 10.52 4.75 8.37
C ARG A 95 9.78 3.63 9.10
N ILE A 96 8.52 3.37 8.77
CA ILE A 96 7.80 2.21 9.33
C ILE A 96 8.47 0.90 8.89
N GLY A 97 8.75 0.73 7.60
CA GLY A 97 9.25 -0.54 7.05
C GLY A 97 10.71 -0.88 7.39
N ARG A 98 11.58 0.14 7.57
CA ARG A 98 13.03 -0.05 7.75
C ARG A 98 13.69 0.85 8.80
N GLY A 99 12.90 1.64 9.53
CA GLY A 99 13.34 2.46 10.65
C GLY A 99 14.03 3.78 10.29
N ARG A 100 14.28 4.04 9.00
CA ARG A 100 14.89 5.29 8.53
C ARG A 100 14.54 5.56 7.07
N ALA A 101 14.47 6.84 6.72
CA ALA A 101 14.27 7.36 5.37
C ALA A 101 15.14 8.63 5.18
N PRO A 102 15.20 9.22 3.98
CA PRO A 102 15.91 10.49 3.77
C PRO A 102 15.44 11.64 4.67
N THR A 103 14.15 11.70 5.00
CA THR A 103 13.57 12.67 5.93
C THR A 103 12.90 12.02 7.15
N GLY A 104 12.71 12.81 8.21
CA GLY A 104 12.11 12.40 9.48
C GLY A 104 13.09 11.70 10.43
N GLU A 105 12.70 11.61 11.70
CA GLU A 105 13.54 11.02 12.74
C GLU A 105 13.63 9.49 12.63
N PRO A 106 14.84 8.89 12.67
CA PRO A 106 14.98 7.44 12.74
C PRO A 106 14.34 6.86 14.00
N ALA A 107 13.67 5.72 13.85
CA ALA A 107 13.06 4.99 14.96
C ALA A 107 13.06 3.49 14.67
N ALA A 108 12.77 2.66 15.67
CA ALA A 108 12.66 1.22 15.47
C ALA A 108 11.59 0.90 14.40
N ALA A 109 11.98 0.13 13.38
CA ALA A 109 11.07 -0.36 12.36
C ALA A 109 9.90 -1.15 12.99
N ALA A 110 8.77 -1.21 12.29
CA ALA A 110 7.71 -2.13 12.65
C ALA A 110 8.16 -3.58 12.45
N GLU A 111 7.51 -4.49 13.16
CA GLU A 111 7.78 -5.92 13.03
C GLU A 111 7.40 -6.40 11.63
N MET A 112 8.22 -7.29 11.08
CA MET A 112 7.89 -8.04 9.88
C MET A 112 7.74 -9.53 10.23
N THR A 113 6.77 -10.19 9.61
CA THR A 113 6.55 -11.63 9.76
C THR A 113 6.13 -12.25 8.45
N LYS A 114 6.15 -13.59 8.36
CA LYS A 114 5.80 -14.30 7.13
C LYS A 114 4.34 -14.06 6.76
N TRP A 115 4.11 -13.79 5.48
CA TRP A 115 2.79 -13.76 4.89
C TRP A 115 2.31 -15.20 4.71
N PHE A 116 1.44 -15.63 5.62
CA PHE A 116 0.93 -17.00 5.70
C PHE A 116 2.06 -18.05 5.60
N ASN A 117 1.91 -19.03 4.73
CA ASN A 117 2.87 -20.11 4.49
C ASN A 117 3.88 -19.79 3.37
N THR A 118 4.04 -18.52 2.98
CA THR A 118 4.96 -18.10 1.92
C THR A 118 6.32 -17.63 2.47
N ASN A 119 7.26 -17.34 1.57
CA ASN A 119 8.53 -16.66 1.92
C ASN A 119 8.44 -15.12 1.85
N TYR A 120 7.30 -14.58 1.44
CA TYR A 120 7.05 -13.15 1.50
C TYR A 120 6.86 -12.72 2.95
N HIS A 121 7.33 -11.53 3.32
CA HIS A 121 7.15 -10.96 4.64
C HIS A 121 6.35 -9.67 4.53
N TYR A 122 5.41 -9.46 5.45
CA TYR A 122 4.62 -8.25 5.54
C TYR A 122 4.94 -7.48 6.82
N ILE A 123 4.57 -6.19 6.86
CA ILE A 123 4.71 -5.35 8.05
C ILE A 123 3.46 -5.48 8.91
N VAL A 124 3.64 -5.95 10.15
CA VAL A 124 2.54 -6.20 11.10
C VAL A 124 1.93 -4.87 11.55
N PRO A 125 0.63 -4.62 11.27
CA PRO A 125 -0.06 -3.43 11.77
C PRO A 125 -0.02 -3.34 13.29
N GLU A 126 0.18 -2.13 13.82
CA GLU A 126 0.16 -1.86 15.26
C GLU A 126 -1.14 -1.13 15.60
N PHE A 127 -1.88 -1.64 16.60
CA PHE A 127 -3.16 -1.07 17.00
C PHE A 127 -3.16 -0.66 18.47
N SER A 128 -3.78 0.48 18.76
CA SER A 128 -4.00 0.94 20.14
C SER A 128 -5.48 1.23 20.38
N LYS A 129 -5.91 1.09 21.64
CA LYS A 129 -7.29 1.33 22.03
C LYS A 129 -7.68 2.79 21.76
N GLY A 130 -8.84 3.02 21.16
CA GLY A 130 -9.34 4.37 20.83
C GLY A 130 -8.64 5.03 19.64
N GLN A 131 -7.81 4.29 18.90
CA GLN A 131 -7.16 4.78 17.69
C GLN A 131 -8.18 5.27 16.65
N GLN A 132 -7.83 6.38 16.01
CA GLN A 132 -8.65 6.99 14.96
C GLN A 132 -8.10 6.63 13.59
N PHE A 133 -8.99 6.43 12.62
CA PHE A 133 -8.64 6.09 11.25
C PHE A 133 -9.21 7.14 10.29
N ARG A 134 -8.44 7.47 9.27
CA ARG A 134 -8.83 8.40 8.20
C ARG A 134 -8.03 8.10 6.95
N LEU A 135 -8.56 8.43 5.78
CA LEU A 135 -7.82 8.29 4.53
C LEU A 135 -6.60 9.23 4.53
N THR A 136 -5.38 8.69 4.57
CA THR A 136 -4.14 9.51 4.51
C THR A 136 -3.19 9.16 3.37
N TRP A 137 -3.46 8.08 2.64
CA TRP A 137 -2.61 7.60 1.56
C TRP A 137 -3.46 7.22 0.36
N THR A 138 -3.30 7.98 -0.72
CA THR A 138 -4.15 7.94 -1.92
C THR A 138 -3.55 7.15 -3.07
N GLN A 139 -2.44 6.42 -2.86
CA GLN A 139 -1.75 5.66 -3.89
C GLN A 139 -2.70 4.79 -4.73
N LEU A 140 -3.65 4.08 -4.12
CA LEU A 140 -4.61 3.27 -4.88
C LEU A 140 -5.41 4.10 -5.89
N LEU A 141 -5.93 5.25 -5.46
CA LEU A 141 -6.73 6.14 -6.30
C LEU A 141 -5.88 6.74 -7.43
N GLU A 142 -4.64 7.14 -7.11
CA GLU A 142 -3.67 7.64 -8.07
C GLU A 142 -3.32 6.59 -9.12
N GLU A 143 -3.07 5.34 -8.71
CA GLU A 143 -2.77 4.23 -9.61
C GLU A 143 -3.97 3.84 -10.48
N VAL A 144 -5.18 3.94 -9.94
CA VAL A 144 -6.43 3.79 -10.71
C VAL A 144 -6.52 4.87 -11.78
N ASP A 145 -6.32 6.12 -11.41
CA ASP A 145 -6.38 7.25 -12.34
C ASP A 145 -5.30 7.12 -13.44
N GLU A 146 -4.09 6.66 -13.08
CA GLU A 146 -3.02 6.34 -14.04
C GLU A 146 -3.43 5.24 -15.03
N ALA A 147 -3.97 4.12 -14.54
CA ALA A 147 -4.33 3.00 -15.39
C ALA A 147 -5.54 3.32 -16.30
N LEU A 148 -6.51 4.08 -15.81
CA LEU A 148 -7.64 4.57 -16.60
C LEU A 148 -7.18 5.55 -17.70
N ALA A 149 -6.23 6.44 -17.40
CA ALA A 149 -5.67 7.35 -18.40
C ALA A 149 -4.94 6.62 -19.54
N LEU A 150 -4.42 5.42 -19.29
CA LEU A 150 -3.82 4.53 -20.29
C LEU A 150 -4.86 3.66 -21.04
N GLY A 151 -6.15 3.81 -20.73
CA GLY A 151 -7.25 3.08 -21.38
C GLY A 151 -7.34 1.62 -20.97
N HIS A 152 -6.85 1.26 -19.78
CA HIS A 152 -6.94 -0.11 -19.26
C HIS A 152 -8.30 -0.38 -18.60
N LYS A 153 -8.81 -1.60 -18.78
CA LYS A 153 -9.89 -2.16 -17.94
C LYS A 153 -9.25 -2.76 -16.71
N ILE A 154 -9.67 -2.33 -15.54
CA ILE A 154 -8.99 -2.63 -14.28
C ILE A 154 -9.93 -3.15 -13.21
N LYS A 155 -9.33 -3.78 -12.21
CA LYS A 155 -9.95 -4.24 -10.98
C LYS A 155 -9.02 -3.86 -9.81
N PRO A 156 -9.34 -2.80 -9.06
CA PRO A 156 -8.62 -2.45 -7.84
C PRO A 156 -8.59 -3.59 -6.84
N VAL A 157 -7.45 -3.75 -6.16
CA VAL A 157 -7.19 -4.77 -5.15
C VAL A 157 -6.97 -4.08 -3.81
N LEU A 158 -7.70 -4.53 -2.80
CA LEU A 158 -7.60 -4.06 -1.42
C LEU A 158 -7.48 -5.27 -0.49
N LEU A 159 -6.62 -5.15 0.52
CA LEU A 159 -6.64 -6.10 1.63
C LEU A 159 -7.95 -5.95 2.41
N GLY A 160 -8.63 -7.05 2.71
CA GLY A 160 -9.90 -7.01 3.43
C GLY A 160 -9.78 -6.42 4.84
N PRO A 161 -10.80 -5.68 5.33
CA PRO A 161 -10.75 -5.02 6.63
C PRO A 161 -10.61 -6.01 7.80
N VAL A 162 -11.26 -7.18 7.69
CA VAL A 162 -11.15 -8.25 8.71
C VAL A 162 -9.75 -8.87 8.67
N THR A 163 -9.25 -9.22 7.48
CA THR A 163 -7.90 -9.76 7.29
C THR A 163 -6.83 -8.79 7.82
N TYR A 164 -6.96 -7.49 7.51
CA TYR A 164 -6.05 -6.45 8.00
C TYR A 164 -5.97 -6.40 9.52
N LEU A 165 -7.14 -6.36 10.20
CA LEU A 165 -7.17 -6.39 11.66
C LEU A 165 -6.63 -7.70 12.21
N TRP A 166 -6.96 -8.83 11.58
CA TRP A 166 -6.48 -10.15 11.99
C TRP A 166 -4.96 -10.28 11.92
N LEU A 167 -4.31 -9.65 10.93
CA LEU A 167 -2.86 -9.69 10.75
C LEU A 167 -2.07 -8.75 11.67
N GLY A 168 -2.73 -7.80 12.34
CA GLY A 168 -2.05 -6.86 13.23
C GLY A 168 -1.86 -7.35 14.67
N LYS A 169 -1.30 -6.47 15.49
CA LYS A 169 -1.07 -6.71 16.92
C LYS A 169 -1.44 -5.47 17.75
N VAL A 170 -1.81 -5.72 18.99
CA VAL A 170 -2.12 -4.67 19.96
C VAL A 170 -0.84 -4.12 20.58
N LYS A 171 -0.80 -2.81 20.78
CA LYS A 171 0.23 -2.07 21.50
C LYS A 171 -0.40 -1.33 22.69
N GLY A 172 0.23 -1.46 23.86
CA GLY A 172 -0.26 -0.84 25.10
C GLY A 172 -1.31 -1.71 25.79
N GLU A 173 -2.42 -1.10 26.18
CA GLU A 173 -3.53 -1.79 26.86
C GLU A 173 -4.09 -2.93 25.98
N PRO A 174 -4.26 -4.15 26.50
CA PRO A 174 -4.90 -5.25 25.78
C PRO A 174 -6.35 -4.94 25.39
N PHE A 175 -6.73 -5.25 24.16
CA PHE A 175 -8.12 -5.23 23.70
C PHE A 175 -8.29 -6.19 22.51
N ASP A 176 -9.52 -6.54 22.15
CA ASP A 176 -9.78 -7.29 20.92
C ASP A 176 -9.68 -6.35 19.71
N ARG A 177 -8.65 -6.52 18.89
CA ARG A 177 -8.41 -5.70 17.69
C ARG A 177 -9.54 -5.76 16.66
N LEU A 178 -10.36 -6.82 16.65
CA LEU A 178 -11.52 -6.89 15.75
C LEU A 178 -12.61 -5.87 16.11
N THR A 179 -12.61 -5.33 17.33
CA THR A 179 -13.52 -4.25 17.73
C THR A 179 -13.29 -2.95 16.95
N LEU A 180 -12.12 -2.79 16.31
CA LEU A 180 -11.80 -1.66 15.44
C LEU A 180 -12.47 -1.73 14.06
N LEU A 181 -13.17 -2.84 13.75
CA LEU A 181 -13.78 -3.02 12.43
C LEU A 181 -14.73 -1.86 12.09
N LYS A 182 -15.57 -1.46 13.04
CA LYS A 182 -16.48 -0.31 12.88
C LYS A 182 -15.74 1.01 12.64
N ASP A 183 -14.50 1.14 13.12
CA ASP A 183 -13.72 2.36 13.06
C ASP A 183 -12.96 2.47 11.73
N ILE A 184 -12.57 1.34 11.11
CA ILE A 184 -11.91 1.33 9.79
C ILE A 184 -12.89 1.31 8.61
N LEU A 185 -14.10 0.76 8.78
CA LEU A 185 -15.10 0.64 7.71
C LEU A 185 -15.44 1.97 7.02
N PRO A 186 -15.56 3.12 7.70
CA PRO A 186 -15.80 4.40 7.04
C PRO A 186 -14.73 4.76 5.99
N VAL A 187 -13.46 4.43 6.23
CA VAL A 187 -12.39 4.67 5.26
C VAL A 187 -12.53 3.74 4.06
N TYR A 188 -12.82 2.45 4.28
CA TYR A 188 -13.09 1.50 3.18
C TYR A 188 -14.30 1.94 2.35
N GLN A 189 -15.39 2.36 2.99
CA GLN A 189 -16.58 2.87 2.30
C GLN A 189 -16.25 4.10 1.46
N HIS A 190 -15.45 5.03 1.99
CA HIS A 190 -15.00 6.20 1.25
C HIS A 190 -14.17 5.79 0.02
N VAL A 191 -13.21 4.89 0.18
CA VAL A 191 -12.39 4.39 -0.95
C VAL A 191 -13.26 3.71 -2.01
N LEU A 192 -14.17 2.83 -1.61
CA LEU A 192 -15.08 2.15 -2.55
C LEU A 192 -15.99 3.14 -3.29
N ALA A 193 -16.48 4.19 -2.61
CA ALA A 193 -17.25 5.25 -3.24
C ALA A 193 -16.41 6.04 -4.25
N GLU A 194 -15.15 6.34 -3.93
CA GLU A 194 -14.22 7.00 -4.84
C GLU A 194 -13.88 6.15 -6.07
N LEU A 195 -13.78 4.83 -5.92
CA LEU A 195 -13.64 3.88 -7.03
C LEU A 195 -14.90 3.85 -7.90
N ALA A 196 -16.09 3.79 -7.29
CA ALA A 196 -17.35 3.80 -8.02
C ALA A 196 -17.54 5.09 -8.85
N LYS A 197 -17.14 6.27 -8.31
CA LYS A 197 -17.15 7.55 -9.04
C LYS A 197 -16.28 7.55 -10.29
N ARG A 198 -15.25 6.70 -10.33
CA ARG A 198 -14.34 6.51 -11.49
C ARG A 198 -14.85 5.46 -12.48
N GLY A 199 -16.07 4.95 -12.29
CA GLY A 199 -16.66 3.91 -13.14
C GLY A 199 -16.07 2.52 -12.92
N ILE A 200 -15.44 2.27 -11.77
CA ILE A 200 -14.92 0.94 -11.44
C ILE A 200 -16.08 0.00 -11.09
N GLU A 201 -16.23 -1.07 -11.87
CA GLU A 201 -17.28 -2.08 -11.69
C GLU A 201 -16.84 -3.27 -10.83
N TRP A 202 -15.53 -3.53 -10.75
CA TRP A 202 -14.97 -4.69 -10.07
C TRP A 202 -13.94 -4.27 -9.03
N VAL A 203 -14.06 -4.79 -7.82
CA VAL A 203 -13.06 -4.65 -6.75
C VAL A 203 -12.74 -6.04 -6.21
N GLN A 204 -11.46 -6.33 -6.02
CA GLN A 204 -10.99 -7.51 -5.30
C GLN A 204 -10.72 -7.13 -3.84
N ILE A 205 -11.32 -7.87 -2.91
CA ILE A 205 -11.05 -7.79 -1.48
C ILE A 205 -10.38 -9.10 -1.06
N ASP A 206 -9.11 -9.01 -0.65
CA ASP A 206 -8.27 -10.16 -0.25
C ASP A 206 -8.51 -10.64 1.20
#